data_AF-A0A6G0HWU1-F1
#
_entry.id   AF-A0A6G0HWU1-F1
#
_cell.length_a   1.000
_cell.length_b   1.000
_cell.length_c   1.000
_cell.angle_alpha   90.00
_cell.angle_beta   90.00
_cell.angle_gamma   90.00
#
_symmetry.space_group_name_H-M   'P 1'
#
loop_
_entity.id
_entity.type
_entity.pdbx_description
1 polymer ?
#
loop_
_entity_poly.entity_id
_entity_poly.type
_entity_poly.pdbx_seq_one_letter_code
_entity_poly.pdbx_strand_id
1 'polypeptide(L)'
;MQMFHRKVCAASHRPTAETLSLLSVRPDRTDTGDRNQRHLHHQTSWRRLVVIRKTHESSVHLLLTPPTVNGEGEPVRSRRTEIMASQSTHIPSDKRFIIFFDFDETIVDETSDDMVVQAAPGHHLPGWLKDTYHPGRYNEYMQRVLAYLAEQGVTESDMRTIMEKLPTTPGMLTLFQFLRARPPQDFEVVMVSDANTFFIESWLRRTGARQLFHRIFTNPATFNKDGRLVMRPFHSHDCPRCPDNMCKQVVIRDYVARRTQERGRPYQRIFYVGDGANDFCPSLALGPRDVAFPRRDFPMHRLITETHEAMPGEFKAVTVPWVSGEDVVQRLRKLVAE
;
A
#
# COMPACT_ATOMS: atom_id res chain seq x y z
N MET A 1 -41.33 -73.92 10.26
CA MET A 1 -41.41 -72.51 10.71
C MET A 1 -41.77 -71.66 9.51
N GLN A 2 -42.92 -71.01 9.60
CA GLN A 2 -43.77 -70.55 8.49
C GLN A 2 -43.26 -69.29 7.78
N MET A 3 -43.26 -69.33 6.44
CA MET A 3 -43.56 -68.21 5.55
C MET A 3 -45.07 -68.24 5.22
N PHE A 4 -45.76 -67.11 5.22
CA PHE A 4 -46.98 -66.78 4.43
C PHE A 4 -47.15 -65.24 4.51
N HIS A 5 -47.04 -64.48 3.40
CA HIS A 5 -48.13 -63.97 2.53
C HIS A 5 -48.82 -62.69 3.05
N ARG A 6 -48.74 -61.55 2.33
CA ARG A 6 -49.62 -61.05 1.22
C ARG A 6 -50.43 -59.86 1.78
N LYS A 7 -50.87 -58.80 1.10
CA LYS A 7 -50.88 -58.24 -0.29
C LYS A 7 -51.69 -56.91 -0.13
N VAL A 8 -51.57 -55.82 -0.90
CA VAL A 8 -52.37 -55.53 -2.12
C VAL A 8 -52.24 -54.03 -2.51
N CYS A 9 -52.07 -53.81 -3.84
CA CYS A 9 -52.43 -52.72 -4.79
C CYS A 9 -52.08 -51.22 -4.53
N ALA A 10 -51.37 -50.54 -5.46
CA ALA A 10 -51.76 -49.85 -6.72
C ALA A 10 -52.18 -48.38 -6.46
N ALA A 11 -51.87 -47.32 -7.22
CA ALA A 11 -51.53 -47.14 -8.62
C ALA A 11 -50.78 -45.80 -8.88
N SER A 12 -50.31 -45.65 -10.12
CA SER A 12 -49.88 -44.45 -10.87
C SER A 12 -50.24 -43.03 -10.37
N HIS A 13 -49.28 -42.09 -10.46
CA HIS A 13 -49.33 -40.81 -11.23
C HIS A 13 -48.15 -39.90 -10.80
N ARG A 14 -47.44 -39.32 -11.79
CA ARG A 14 -46.69 -38.04 -11.65
C ARG A 14 -47.64 -36.91 -12.12
N PRO A 15 -47.30 -35.61 -12.04
CA PRO A 15 -46.55 -34.82 -11.04
C PRO A 15 -47.37 -33.56 -10.61
N THR A 16 -46.95 -32.80 -9.60
CA THR A 16 -47.13 -31.33 -9.58
C THR A 16 -46.32 -30.68 -8.46
N ALA A 17 -45.84 -29.47 -8.77
CA ALA A 17 -45.24 -28.54 -7.84
C ALA A 17 -46.31 -27.88 -6.96
N GLU A 18 -46.00 -27.63 -5.69
CA GLU A 18 -46.37 -26.41 -4.96
C GLU A 18 -45.71 -26.40 -3.55
N THR A 19 -45.01 -25.29 -3.30
CA THR A 19 -45.08 -24.46 -2.08
C THR A 19 -44.93 -25.13 -0.71
N LEU A 20 -43.80 -24.87 -0.04
CA LEU A 20 -43.75 -24.74 1.42
C LEU A 20 -42.97 -23.49 1.83
N SER A 21 -43.69 -22.57 2.45
CA SER A 21 -43.18 -21.37 3.09
C SER A 21 -42.57 -21.68 4.47
N LEU A 22 -41.53 -20.92 4.80
CA LEU A 22 -41.18 -20.42 6.14
C LEU A 22 -40.76 -21.44 7.20
N LEU A 23 -39.46 -21.39 7.55
CA LEU A 23 -39.04 -21.15 8.93
C LEU A 23 -37.74 -20.34 8.92
N SER A 24 -37.88 -19.10 9.42
CA SER A 24 -36.84 -18.11 9.61
C SER A 24 -35.91 -18.52 10.75
N VAL A 25 -34.62 -18.64 10.46
CA VAL A 25 -33.55 -18.53 11.47
C VAL A 25 -32.57 -17.47 10.95
N ARG A 26 -32.57 -16.31 11.61
CA ARG A 26 -31.62 -15.22 11.35
C ARG A 26 -30.21 -15.65 11.78
N PRO A 27 -29.17 -15.49 10.96
CA PRO A 27 -27.82 -15.39 11.47
C PRO A 27 -27.51 -13.91 11.76
N ASP A 28 -26.96 -13.72 12.95
CA ASP A 28 -26.44 -12.48 13.51
C ASP A 28 -25.43 -11.83 12.55
N ARG A 29 -25.67 -10.56 12.17
CA ARG A 29 -24.76 -9.79 11.33
C ARG A 29 -23.58 -9.33 12.17
N THR A 30 -22.47 -10.06 12.09
CA THR A 30 -21.16 -9.49 12.43
C THR A 30 -20.62 -8.75 11.20
N ASP A 31 -20.39 -7.45 11.38
CA ASP A 31 -20.06 -6.42 10.38
C ASP A 31 -18.63 -6.52 9.80
N THR A 32 -18.08 -7.74 9.69
CA THR A 32 -16.70 -7.96 9.22
C THR A 32 -16.63 -8.49 7.78
N GLY A 33 -17.73 -8.99 7.23
CA GLY A 33 -17.78 -9.63 5.92
C GLY A 33 -17.80 -8.67 4.72
N ASP A 34 -18.34 -7.46 4.88
CA ASP A 34 -18.62 -6.53 3.77
C ASP A 34 -17.40 -5.67 3.37
N ARG A 35 -16.45 -5.43 4.31
CA ARG A 35 -15.15 -4.78 4.00
C ARG A 35 -14.29 -5.62 3.05
N ASN A 36 -14.32 -6.95 3.19
CA ASN A 36 -13.48 -7.84 2.37
C ASN A 36 -13.91 -7.91 0.90
N GLN A 37 -15.20 -7.73 0.57
CA GLN A 37 -15.68 -7.88 -0.81
C GLN A 37 -15.37 -6.67 -1.71
N ARG A 38 -15.30 -5.45 -1.15
CA ARG A 38 -14.91 -4.25 -1.93
C ARG A 38 -13.41 -4.24 -2.29
N HIS A 39 -12.57 -4.86 -1.45
CA HIS A 39 -11.12 -4.94 -1.67
C HIS A 39 -10.67 -5.99 -2.72
N LEU A 40 -11.51 -6.96 -3.09
CA LEU A 40 -11.11 -8.02 -4.03
C LEU A 40 -10.87 -7.50 -5.46
N HIS A 41 -11.53 -6.43 -5.90
CA HIS A 41 -11.35 -5.91 -7.26
C HIS A 41 -10.00 -5.21 -7.49
N HIS A 42 -9.39 -4.65 -6.46
CA HIS A 42 -8.07 -3.98 -6.54
C HIS A 42 -6.88 -4.95 -6.42
N GLN A 43 -7.09 -6.14 -5.83
CA GLN A 43 -6.01 -7.10 -5.51
C GLN A 43 -5.77 -8.18 -6.59
N THR A 44 -6.67 -8.34 -7.56
CA THR A 44 -6.58 -9.40 -8.59
C THR A 44 -5.43 -9.22 -9.58
N SER A 45 -4.92 -8.00 -9.77
CA SER A 45 -3.77 -7.72 -10.64
C SER A 45 -2.45 -8.33 -10.12
N TRP A 46 -2.26 -8.34 -8.81
CA TRP A 46 -1.01 -8.82 -8.19
C TRP A 46 -0.91 -10.35 -8.16
N ARG A 47 -2.04 -11.05 -8.00
CA ARG A 47 -2.09 -12.52 -8.07
C ARG A 47 -1.64 -13.07 -9.42
N ARG A 48 -1.90 -12.35 -10.53
CA ARG A 48 -1.46 -12.79 -11.86
C ARG A 48 0.07 -12.75 -12.03
N LEU A 49 0.76 -11.76 -11.47
CA LEU A 49 2.21 -11.62 -11.62
C LEU A 49 3.01 -12.68 -10.85
N VAL A 50 2.53 -13.14 -9.70
CA VAL A 50 3.16 -14.25 -8.95
C VAL A 50 2.97 -15.58 -9.68
N VAL A 51 1.82 -15.78 -10.34
CA VAL A 51 1.53 -17.00 -11.09
C VAL A 51 2.29 -17.08 -12.41
N ILE A 52 2.58 -15.96 -13.09
CA ILE A 52 3.27 -15.96 -14.40
C ILE A 52 4.71 -16.50 -14.31
N ARG A 53 5.38 -16.46 -13.14
CA ARG A 53 6.68 -17.12 -12.96
C ARG A 53 6.63 -18.66 -12.91
N LYS A 54 5.46 -19.29 -12.82
CA LYS A 54 5.33 -20.77 -12.83
C LYS A 54 5.42 -21.40 -14.22
N THR A 55 5.41 -20.61 -15.29
CA THR A 55 5.40 -21.15 -16.66
C THR A 55 6.34 -20.34 -17.56
N HIS A 56 7.65 -20.53 -17.45
CA HIS A 56 8.63 -20.40 -18.55
C HIS A 56 10.05 -20.62 -18.00
N GLU A 57 10.40 -21.88 -17.74
CA GLU A 57 11.79 -22.34 -17.83
C GLU A 57 11.87 -23.22 -19.08
N SER A 58 12.35 -22.63 -20.17
CA SER A 58 12.87 -23.38 -21.31
C SER A 58 14.08 -22.65 -21.86
N SER A 59 15.21 -23.33 -21.76
CA SER A 59 16.54 -22.97 -22.23
C SER A 59 16.56 -22.48 -23.68
N VAL A 60 17.21 -21.34 -23.93
CA VAL A 60 17.85 -21.05 -25.21
C VAL A 60 19.18 -20.34 -24.94
N HIS A 61 20.28 -21.07 -25.13
CA HIS A 61 21.60 -20.49 -25.31
C HIS A 61 21.63 -19.80 -26.67
N LEU A 62 21.91 -18.50 -26.69
CA LEU A 62 22.38 -17.83 -27.90
C LEU A 62 23.60 -16.98 -27.57
N LEU A 63 24.75 -17.43 -28.06
CA LEU A 63 26.02 -16.69 -28.09
C LEU A 63 25.89 -15.56 -29.11
N LEU A 64 26.01 -14.31 -28.66
CA LEU A 64 26.25 -13.17 -29.53
C LEU A 64 27.33 -12.27 -28.90
N THR A 65 28.48 -12.23 -29.57
CA THR A 65 29.60 -11.30 -29.37
C THR A 65 29.17 -9.86 -29.70
N PRO A 66 29.62 -8.84 -28.94
CA PRO A 66 29.31 -7.45 -29.25
C PRO A 66 30.30 -6.86 -30.28
N PRO A 67 29.88 -5.95 -31.17
CA PRO A 67 30.81 -5.11 -31.91
C PRO A 67 31.14 -3.86 -31.08
N THR A 68 32.43 -3.52 -31.06
CA THR A 68 33.00 -2.26 -30.59
C THR A 68 32.61 -1.10 -31.50
N VAL A 69 32.11 -0.01 -30.94
CA VAL A 69 32.14 1.32 -31.59
C VAL A 69 32.57 2.36 -30.56
N ASN A 70 33.71 2.99 -30.84
CA ASN A 70 34.20 4.22 -30.21
C ASN A 70 33.44 5.42 -30.81
N GLY A 71 33.07 6.39 -29.99
CA GLY A 71 32.49 7.65 -30.46
C GLY A 71 32.14 8.57 -29.29
N GLU A 72 32.97 9.59 -29.11
CA GLU A 72 32.89 10.61 -28.07
C GLU A 72 31.59 11.42 -28.14
N GLY A 73 31.07 11.79 -26.96
CA GLY A 73 29.94 12.69 -26.79
C GLY A 73 29.55 12.76 -25.32
N GLU A 74 30.08 13.74 -24.59
CA GLU A 74 29.70 14.03 -23.20
C GLU A 74 28.17 14.20 -23.08
N PRO A 75 27.49 13.49 -22.15
CA PRO A 75 26.11 13.80 -21.88
C PRO A 75 26.04 15.00 -20.93
N VAL A 76 25.50 16.09 -21.45
CA VAL A 76 25.07 17.28 -20.71
C VAL A 76 24.26 16.86 -19.49
N ARG A 77 24.85 17.09 -18.32
CA ARG A 77 24.29 16.78 -17.00
C ARG A 77 22.96 17.51 -16.84
N SER A 78 21.86 16.79 -16.98
CA SER A 78 20.49 17.30 -16.77
C SER A 78 20.35 17.83 -15.34
N ARG A 79 20.54 19.14 -15.18
CA ARG A 79 20.13 19.91 -14.01
C ARG A 79 18.61 20.04 -14.06
N ARG A 80 17.87 19.12 -13.42
CA ARG A 80 16.50 19.38 -12.92
C ARG A 80 16.00 18.20 -12.08
N THR A 81 16.35 18.21 -10.80
CA THR A 81 15.59 17.51 -9.75
C THR A 81 15.64 18.32 -8.46
N GLU A 82 15.30 19.60 -8.54
CA GLU A 82 14.90 20.38 -7.36
C GLU A 82 13.41 20.11 -7.13
N ILE A 83 13.12 18.94 -6.57
CA ILE A 83 11.83 18.65 -5.96
C ILE A 83 11.79 19.43 -4.66
N MET A 84 10.71 20.16 -4.41
CA MET A 84 10.52 21.03 -3.23
C MET A 84 10.68 20.25 -1.93
N ALA A 85 11.92 20.12 -1.46
CA ALA A 85 12.24 19.83 -0.09
C ALA A 85 11.83 21.07 0.71
N SER A 86 10.82 20.93 1.56
CA SER A 86 10.60 21.88 2.64
C SER A 86 11.95 22.09 3.33
N GLN A 87 12.42 23.34 3.36
CA GLN A 87 13.59 23.88 4.09
C GLN A 87 14.50 22.79 4.67
N SER A 88 15.67 22.60 4.05
CA SER A 88 16.73 21.70 4.52
C SER A 88 17.21 22.11 5.91
N THR A 89 16.45 21.73 6.94
CA THR A 89 16.98 21.48 8.27
C THR A 89 17.94 20.31 8.10
N HIS A 90 19.21 20.56 8.43
CA HIS A 90 20.27 19.57 8.37
C HIS A 90 19.83 18.31 9.13
N ILE A 91 19.47 17.23 8.43
CA ILE A 91 19.10 15.98 9.08
C ILE A 91 20.36 15.46 9.76
N PRO A 92 20.37 15.28 11.10
CA PRO A 92 21.53 14.73 11.80
C PRO A 92 21.99 13.43 11.13
N SER A 93 23.26 13.33 10.78
CA SER A 93 23.84 12.17 10.09
C SER A 93 24.11 11.00 11.05
N ASP A 94 23.86 11.18 12.34
CA ASP A 94 24.18 10.22 13.40
C ASP A 94 23.06 9.20 13.67
N LYS A 95 21.88 9.34 13.06
CA LYS A 95 20.74 8.41 13.14
C LYS A 95 21.19 6.95 12.95
N ARG A 96 20.86 6.06 13.89
CA ARG A 96 21.25 4.63 13.88
C ARG A 96 20.36 3.80 12.98
N PHE A 97 19.07 4.08 13.01
CA PHE A 97 18.01 3.34 12.36
C PHE A 97 17.21 4.24 11.42
N ILE A 98 16.60 3.63 10.41
CA ILE A 98 15.61 4.27 9.56
C ILE A 98 14.33 3.45 9.55
N ILE A 99 13.19 4.12 9.69
CA ILE A 99 11.87 3.50 9.64
C ILE A 99 11.03 4.20 8.57
N PHE A 100 10.51 3.38 7.65
CA PHE A 100 9.61 3.77 6.58
C PHE A 100 8.17 3.41 6.94
N PHE A 101 7.24 4.28 6.59
CA PHE A 101 5.81 4.08 6.75
C PHE A 101 5.09 4.27 5.41
N ASP A 102 4.19 3.36 5.07
CA ASP A 102 3.05 3.69 4.22
C ASP A 102 2.03 4.57 4.99
N PHE A 103 1.06 5.14 4.27
CA PHE A 103 0.04 6.00 4.83
C PHE A 103 -1.34 5.33 4.92
N ASP A 104 -1.98 5.06 3.78
CA ASP A 104 -3.31 4.45 3.71
C ASP A 104 -3.30 3.05 4.30
N GLU A 105 -4.32 2.70 5.08
CA GLU A 105 -4.45 1.42 5.81
C GLU A 105 -3.26 1.03 6.72
N THR A 106 -2.26 1.91 6.85
CA THR A 106 -1.09 1.75 7.71
C THR A 106 -1.11 2.78 8.83
N ILE A 107 -0.95 4.07 8.52
CA ILE A 107 -1.05 5.15 9.52
C ILE A 107 -2.50 5.50 9.80
N VAL A 108 -3.29 5.66 8.75
CA VAL A 108 -4.74 5.85 8.83
C VAL A 108 -5.45 4.52 8.62
N ASP A 109 -6.60 4.34 9.26
CA ASP A 109 -7.32 3.05 9.25
C ASP A 109 -8.33 2.94 8.09
N GLU A 110 -8.11 3.73 7.04
CA GLU A 110 -8.94 3.80 5.84
C GLU A 110 -8.04 4.13 4.64
N THR A 111 -8.55 3.93 3.43
CA THR A 111 -7.91 4.39 2.19
C THR A 111 -8.33 5.84 1.88
N SER A 112 -7.37 6.78 1.83
CA SER A 112 -7.64 8.21 1.59
C SER A 112 -8.33 8.48 0.24
N ASP A 113 -7.99 7.71 -0.79
CA ASP A 113 -8.64 7.81 -2.11
C ASP A 113 -10.11 7.36 -2.10
N ASP A 114 -10.49 6.40 -1.26
CA ASP A 114 -11.89 6.01 -1.06
C ASP A 114 -12.63 7.05 -0.22
N MET A 115 -11.93 7.66 0.74
CA MET A 115 -12.51 8.66 1.64
C MET A 115 -12.78 9.99 0.94
N VAL A 116 -11.95 10.41 -0.02
CA VAL A 116 -12.23 11.65 -0.77
C VAL A 116 -13.51 11.54 -1.63
N VAL A 117 -13.94 10.33 -1.99
CA VAL A 117 -15.22 10.10 -2.69
C VAL A 117 -16.42 10.54 -1.85
N GLN A 118 -16.28 10.59 -0.52
CA GLN A 118 -17.32 11.12 0.37
C GLN A 118 -17.60 12.61 0.12
N ALA A 119 -16.71 13.33 -0.57
CA ALA A 119 -16.96 14.71 -0.99
C ALA A 119 -17.92 14.80 -2.18
N ALA A 120 -18.12 13.72 -2.93
CA ALA A 120 -19.01 13.73 -4.09
C ALA A 120 -20.47 13.98 -3.68
N PRO A 121 -21.29 14.59 -4.55
CA PRO A 121 -22.74 14.67 -4.34
C PRO A 121 -23.34 13.29 -4.04
N GLY A 122 -24.06 13.17 -2.93
CA GLY A 122 -24.64 11.90 -2.49
C GLY A 122 -23.61 10.83 -2.10
N HIS A 123 -22.34 11.20 -1.87
CA HIS A 123 -21.27 10.33 -1.39
C HIS A 123 -20.93 9.15 -2.32
N HIS A 124 -21.19 9.29 -3.63
CA HIS A 124 -20.89 8.26 -4.61
C HIS A 124 -20.43 8.85 -5.95
N LEU A 125 -19.57 8.11 -6.64
CA LEU A 125 -19.21 8.41 -8.02
C LEU A 125 -20.25 7.85 -9.00
N PRO A 126 -20.50 8.53 -10.13
CA PRO A 126 -21.38 8.02 -11.17
C PRO A 126 -20.80 6.76 -11.82
N GLY A 127 -21.68 5.87 -12.31
CA GLY A 127 -21.27 4.59 -12.90
C GLY A 127 -20.26 4.74 -14.05
N TRP A 128 -20.54 5.67 -14.97
CA TRP A 128 -19.66 5.94 -16.12
C TRP A 128 -18.23 6.29 -15.70
N LEU A 129 -18.04 6.94 -14.54
CA LEU A 129 -16.71 7.30 -14.05
C LEU A 129 -16.02 6.08 -13.45
N LYS A 130 -16.74 5.29 -12.64
CA LYS A 130 -16.20 4.03 -12.07
C LYS A 130 -15.71 3.08 -13.16
N ASP A 131 -16.44 3.01 -14.27
CA ASP A 131 -16.13 2.14 -15.41
C ASP A 131 -14.84 2.53 -16.16
N THR A 132 -14.30 3.71 -15.89
CA THR A 132 -13.02 4.15 -16.47
C THR A 132 -11.79 3.59 -15.74
N TYR A 133 -11.95 2.86 -14.63
CA TYR A 133 -10.82 2.24 -13.93
C TYR A 133 -10.16 1.14 -14.78
N HIS A 134 -8.83 1.16 -14.83
CA HIS A 134 -8.02 0.11 -15.45
C HIS A 134 -6.94 -0.37 -14.47
N PRO A 135 -6.71 -1.70 -14.35
CA PRO A 135 -5.63 -2.22 -13.52
C PRO A 135 -4.27 -1.59 -13.87
N GLY A 136 -3.49 -1.23 -12.84
CA GLY A 136 -2.19 -0.58 -13.01
C GLY A 136 -2.23 0.92 -13.30
N ARG A 137 -3.40 1.48 -13.67
CA ARG A 137 -3.59 2.91 -14.00
C ARG A 137 -4.47 3.64 -13.00
N TYR A 138 -4.33 3.28 -11.73
CA TYR A 138 -5.16 3.85 -10.66
C TYR A 138 -4.95 5.37 -10.50
N ASN A 139 -3.72 5.87 -10.65
CA ASN A 139 -3.44 7.30 -10.57
C ASN A 139 -4.17 8.11 -11.66
N GLU A 140 -4.23 7.59 -12.90
CA GLU A 140 -5.00 8.21 -13.98
C GLU A 140 -6.51 8.21 -13.69
N TYR A 141 -7.01 7.14 -13.07
CA TYR A 141 -8.39 7.05 -12.61
C TYR A 141 -8.68 8.09 -11.53
N MET A 142 -7.83 8.20 -10.51
CA MET A 142 -7.98 9.20 -9.46
C MET A 142 -7.91 10.63 -9.99
N GLN A 143 -7.10 10.91 -11.02
CA GLN A 143 -7.11 12.22 -11.68
C GLN A 143 -8.46 12.57 -12.32
N ARG A 144 -9.19 11.59 -12.86
CA ARG A 144 -10.55 11.76 -13.39
C ARG A 144 -11.57 11.96 -12.27
N VAL A 145 -11.43 11.22 -11.16
CA VAL A 145 -12.24 11.41 -9.96
C VAL A 145 -12.09 12.83 -9.41
N LEU A 146 -10.85 13.30 -9.23
CA LEU A 146 -10.59 14.66 -8.73
C LEU A 146 -11.08 15.74 -9.70
N ALA A 147 -11.06 15.48 -11.02
CA ALA A 147 -11.68 16.36 -12.02
C ALA A 147 -13.19 16.49 -11.79
N TYR A 148 -13.85 15.34 -11.68
CA TYR A 148 -15.29 15.27 -11.45
C TYR A 148 -15.67 15.98 -10.15
N LEU A 149 -14.95 15.76 -9.05
CA LEU A 149 -15.23 16.45 -7.79
C LEU A 149 -15.17 17.98 -7.95
N ALA A 150 -14.15 18.50 -8.64
CA ALA A 150 -14.04 19.92 -8.92
C ALA A 150 -15.21 20.43 -9.79
N GLU A 151 -15.64 19.67 -10.80
CA GLU A 151 -16.82 19.99 -11.62
C GLU A 151 -18.13 20.00 -10.82
N GLN A 152 -18.22 19.20 -9.75
CA GLN A 152 -19.34 19.21 -8.82
C GLN A 152 -19.26 20.32 -7.75
N GLY A 153 -18.27 21.21 -7.84
CA GLY A 153 -18.10 22.32 -6.90
C GLY A 153 -17.48 21.93 -5.55
N VAL A 154 -16.88 20.74 -5.44
CA VAL A 154 -16.14 20.33 -4.24
C VAL A 154 -14.91 21.20 -4.07
N THR A 155 -14.80 21.85 -2.92
CA THR A 155 -13.71 22.79 -2.63
C THR A 155 -12.51 22.09 -1.99
N GLU A 156 -11.37 22.81 -1.96
CA GLU A 156 -10.20 22.41 -1.16
C GLU A 156 -10.57 22.18 0.31
N SER A 157 -11.43 23.03 0.89
CA SER A 157 -11.85 22.93 2.28
C SER A 157 -12.66 21.67 2.56
N ASP A 158 -13.51 21.25 1.62
CA ASP A 158 -14.32 20.04 1.76
C ASP A 158 -13.43 18.80 1.79
N MET A 159 -12.51 18.69 0.82
CA MET A 159 -11.53 17.59 0.78
C MET A 159 -10.65 17.59 2.01
N ARG A 160 -10.12 18.75 2.43
CA ARG A 160 -9.31 18.88 3.65
C ARG A 160 -10.06 18.39 4.87
N THR A 161 -11.32 18.79 5.03
CA THR A 161 -12.17 18.40 6.18
C THR A 161 -12.34 16.88 6.27
N ILE A 162 -12.44 16.19 5.14
CA ILE A 162 -12.53 14.72 5.11
C ILE A 162 -11.18 14.10 5.49
N MET A 163 -10.09 14.58 4.90
CA MET A 163 -8.74 14.07 5.18
C MET A 163 -8.36 14.25 6.66
N GLU A 164 -8.69 15.39 7.25
CA GLU A 164 -8.43 15.69 8.67
C GLU A 164 -9.20 14.81 9.65
N LYS A 165 -10.26 14.13 9.19
CA LYS A 165 -11.11 13.24 10.00
C LYS A 165 -10.78 11.75 9.83
N LEU A 166 -9.81 11.40 8.99
CA LEU A 166 -9.43 9.99 8.80
C LEU A 166 -9.05 9.37 10.15
N PRO A 167 -9.65 8.22 10.51
CA PRO A 167 -9.31 7.54 11.75
C PRO A 167 -7.86 7.08 11.70
N THR A 168 -7.20 7.11 12.85
CA THR A 168 -5.84 6.59 13.00
C THR A 168 -5.90 5.09 13.24
N THR A 169 -5.01 4.32 12.64
CA THR A 169 -4.90 2.89 12.92
C THR A 169 -4.64 2.66 14.42
N PRO A 170 -5.27 1.65 15.07
CA PRO A 170 -5.08 1.40 16.49
C PRO A 170 -3.60 1.35 16.91
N GLY A 171 -3.26 2.06 18.00
CA GLY A 171 -1.89 2.14 18.54
C GLY A 171 -0.89 2.98 17.73
N MET A 172 -1.23 3.50 16.55
CA MET A 172 -0.28 4.25 15.72
C MET A 172 0.16 5.57 16.37
N LEU A 173 -0.73 6.26 17.09
CA LEU A 173 -0.36 7.46 17.84
C LEU A 173 0.63 7.14 18.96
N THR A 174 0.50 6.00 19.63
CA THR A 174 1.48 5.55 20.63
C THR A 174 2.82 5.21 19.99
N LEU A 175 2.82 4.59 18.81
CA LEU A 175 4.05 4.38 18.05
C LEU A 175 4.73 5.71 17.71
N PHE A 176 3.98 6.73 17.29
CA PHE A 176 4.53 8.06 17.08
C PHE A 176 5.09 8.69 18.36
N GLN A 177 4.39 8.54 19.48
CA GLN A 177 4.89 9.01 20.79
C GLN A 177 6.18 8.29 21.19
N PHE A 178 6.23 6.97 21.01
CA PHE A 178 7.44 6.17 21.24
C PHE A 178 8.60 6.68 20.40
N LEU A 179 8.41 6.87 19.09
CA LEU A 179 9.45 7.36 18.19
C LEU A 179 9.94 8.77 18.57
N ARG A 180 9.04 9.67 18.98
CA ARG A 180 9.39 11.02 19.45
C ARG A 180 10.17 11.02 20.76
N ALA A 181 9.88 10.07 21.65
CA ALA A 181 10.54 9.96 22.96
C ALA A 181 11.94 9.33 22.87
N ARG A 182 12.34 8.80 21.71
CA ARG A 182 13.67 8.23 21.52
C ARG A 182 14.75 9.31 21.46
N PRO A 183 15.99 8.99 21.87
CA PRO A 183 17.14 9.84 21.61
C PRO A 183 17.18 10.32 20.16
N PRO A 184 17.58 11.59 19.91
CA PRO A 184 17.66 12.12 18.56
C PRO A 184 18.54 11.32 17.60
N GLN A 185 19.43 10.45 18.09
CA GLN A 185 20.31 9.61 17.26
C GLN A 185 19.70 8.25 16.91
N ASP A 186 18.51 7.89 17.39
CA ASP A 186 17.97 6.55 17.11
C ASP A 186 17.30 6.47 15.74
N PHE A 187 16.18 7.17 15.53
CA PHE A 187 15.33 6.95 14.36
C PHE A 187 15.31 8.14 13.40
N GLU A 188 15.59 7.86 12.13
CA GLU A 188 15.12 8.65 10.99
C GLU A 188 13.77 8.10 10.54
N VAL A 189 12.72 8.93 10.58
CA VAL A 189 11.35 8.52 10.25
C VAL A 189 10.96 9.11 8.90
N VAL A 190 10.56 8.24 7.97
CA VAL A 190 10.30 8.59 6.57
C VAL A 190 8.96 8.01 6.13
N MET A 191 8.20 8.77 5.35
CA MET A 191 6.97 8.28 4.71
C MET A 191 7.23 7.97 3.24
N VAL A 192 6.69 6.85 2.76
CA VAL A 192 6.74 6.44 1.36
C VAL A 192 5.37 5.87 0.98
N SER A 193 4.56 6.65 0.28
CA SER A 193 3.15 6.30 0.05
C SER A 193 2.65 6.66 -1.35
N ASP A 194 1.78 5.81 -1.88
CA ASP A 194 1.08 5.98 -3.15
C ASP A 194 -0.11 6.96 -3.09
N ALA A 195 -0.41 7.52 -1.92
CA ALA A 195 -1.37 8.61 -1.77
C ALA A 195 -0.87 9.90 -2.48
N ASN A 196 -1.25 11.07 -1.98
CA ASN A 196 -0.71 12.33 -2.48
C ASN A 196 -0.35 13.34 -1.39
N THR A 197 0.47 14.33 -1.76
CA THR A 197 0.99 15.33 -0.82
C THR A 197 -0.11 16.09 -0.09
N PHE A 198 -1.23 16.41 -0.75
CA PHE A 198 -2.30 17.18 -0.13
C PHE A 198 -3.05 16.37 0.94
N PHE A 199 -3.37 15.10 0.66
CA PHE A 199 -4.05 14.22 1.62
C PHE A 199 -3.17 13.97 2.85
N ILE A 200 -1.93 13.55 2.62
CA ILE A 200 -0.96 13.27 3.69
C ILE A 200 -0.70 14.51 4.54
N GLU A 201 -0.40 15.66 3.93
CA GLU A 201 -0.08 16.88 4.68
C GLU A 201 -1.29 17.39 5.49
N SER A 202 -2.51 17.26 4.96
CA SER A 202 -3.73 17.65 5.69
C SER A 202 -3.87 16.86 6.98
N TRP A 203 -3.77 15.52 6.90
CA TRP A 203 -3.87 14.67 8.08
C TRP A 203 -2.69 14.88 9.05
N LEU A 204 -1.45 14.90 8.55
CA LEU A 204 -0.25 15.05 9.39
C LEU A 204 -0.22 16.37 10.17
N ARG A 205 -0.70 17.46 9.56
CA ARG A 205 -0.77 18.77 10.23
C ARG A 205 -1.86 18.79 11.29
N ARG A 206 -3.04 18.25 10.97
CA ARG A 206 -4.15 18.16 11.91
C ARG A 206 -3.80 17.35 13.16
N THR A 207 -3.09 16.24 12.99
CA THR A 207 -2.70 15.37 14.11
C THR A 207 -1.42 15.81 14.84
N GLY A 208 -0.75 16.86 14.37
CA GLY A 208 0.56 17.29 14.88
C GLY A 208 1.69 16.27 14.61
N ALA A 209 1.46 15.29 13.73
CA ALA A 209 2.42 14.26 13.35
C ALA A 209 3.47 14.74 12.35
N ARG A 210 3.24 15.86 11.65
CA ARG A 210 4.10 16.30 10.54
C ARG A 210 5.59 16.40 10.88
N GLN A 211 5.92 16.88 12.09
CA GLN A 211 7.32 17.08 12.50
C GLN A 211 8.07 15.79 12.82
N LEU A 212 7.36 14.66 12.95
CA LEU A 212 8.00 13.36 13.11
C LEU A 212 8.71 12.92 11.82
N PHE A 213 8.12 13.23 10.67
CA PHE A 213 8.58 12.76 9.37
C PHE A 213 9.65 13.70 8.80
N HIS A 214 10.87 13.17 8.66
CA HIS A 214 12.00 13.91 8.11
C HIS A 214 11.85 14.12 6.60
N ARG A 215 11.27 13.12 5.93
CA ARG A 215 10.98 13.13 4.49
C ARG A 215 9.67 12.40 4.23
N ILE A 216 8.98 12.87 3.19
CA ILE A 216 7.73 12.30 2.68
C ILE A 216 7.91 12.13 1.18
N PHE A 217 7.84 10.89 0.71
CA PHE A 217 7.87 10.52 -0.70
C PHE A 217 6.47 10.06 -1.10
N THR A 218 5.84 10.80 -2.00
CA THR A 218 4.46 10.54 -2.44
C THR A 218 4.16 11.30 -3.72
N ASN A 219 3.03 11.01 -4.37
CA ASN A 219 2.61 11.69 -5.59
C ASN A 219 2.37 13.20 -5.32
N PRO A 220 3.07 14.11 -6.02
CA PRO A 220 2.84 15.54 -5.86
C PRO A 220 1.41 15.91 -6.26
N ALA A 221 0.71 16.65 -5.41
CA ALA A 221 -0.61 17.18 -5.67
C ALA A 221 -0.77 18.64 -5.24
N THR A 222 -1.33 19.45 -6.14
CA THR A 222 -1.54 20.89 -5.95
C THR A 222 -2.84 21.34 -6.60
N PHE A 223 -3.50 22.33 -6.02
CA PHE A 223 -4.65 22.97 -6.66
C PHE A 223 -4.21 23.84 -7.82
N ASN A 224 -4.88 23.68 -8.96
CA ASN A 224 -4.68 24.57 -10.11
C ASN A 224 -5.53 25.84 -9.96
N LYS A 225 -5.41 26.77 -10.92
CA LYS A 225 -6.16 28.03 -10.95
C LYS A 225 -7.69 27.86 -10.99
N ASP A 226 -8.16 26.68 -11.41
CA ASP A 226 -9.59 26.37 -11.55
C ASP A 226 -10.14 25.66 -10.29
N GLY A 227 -9.34 25.57 -9.22
CA GLY A 227 -9.73 24.93 -7.95
C GLY A 227 -9.71 23.40 -8.00
N ARG A 228 -9.15 22.79 -9.04
CA ARG A 228 -9.01 21.33 -9.17
C ARG A 228 -7.71 20.85 -8.52
N LEU A 229 -7.79 19.83 -7.68
CA LEU A 229 -6.61 19.11 -7.19
C LEU A 229 -6.01 18.30 -8.35
N VAL A 230 -4.79 18.66 -8.75
CA VAL A 230 -4.05 17.96 -9.82
C VAL A 230 -2.89 17.19 -9.18
N MET A 231 -2.89 15.87 -9.39
CA MET A 231 -1.79 14.99 -8.98
C MET A 231 -0.89 14.61 -10.15
N ARG A 232 0.37 14.32 -9.86
CA ARG A 232 1.37 13.86 -10.82
C ARG A 232 2.06 12.60 -10.30
N PRO A 233 2.59 11.74 -11.18
CA PRO A 233 3.42 10.62 -10.74
C PRO A 233 4.64 11.11 -9.95
N PHE A 234 5.07 10.36 -8.94
CA PHE A 234 6.24 10.70 -8.14
C PHE A 234 7.54 10.55 -8.95
N HIS A 235 7.69 9.44 -9.68
CA HIS A 235 8.79 9.21 -10.61
C HIS A 235 8.40 8.19 -11.68
N SER A 236 9.18 8.11 -12.76
CA SER A 236 9.09 7.04 -13.75
C SER A 236 10.05 5.90 -13.40
N HIS A 237 9.66 4.66 -13.67
CA HIS A 237 10.46 3.46 -13.40
C HIS A 237 10.09 2.30 -14.32
N ASP A 238 10.96 1.30 -14.39
CA ASP A 238 10.75 0.09 -15.19
C ASP A 238 10.36 -1.14 -14.33
N CYS A 239 9.93 -0.94 -13.08
CA CYS A 239 9.50 -2.03 -12.21
C CYS A 239 8.21 -2.68 -12.75
N PRO A 240 8.21 -3.98 -13.13
CA PRO A 240 7.04 -4.62 -13.73
C PRO A 240 5.95 -4.98 -12.71
N ARG A 241 6.20 -4.76 -11.41
CA ARG A 241 5.26 -5.08 -10.32
C ARG A 241 4.49 -3.85 -9.86
N CYS A 242 5.08 -2.67 -9.94
CA CYS A 242 4.52 -1.45 -9.36
C CYS A 242 3.65 -0.69 -10.38
N PRO A 243 2.66 0.09 -9.91
CA PRO A 243 1.91 0.99 -10.77
C PRO A 243 2.83 2.07 -11.34
N ASP A 244 2.47 2.62 -12.51
CA ASP A 244 3.33 3.53 -13.29
C ASP A 244 3.72 4.82 -12.53
N ASN A 245 2.98 5.19 -11.50
CA ASN A 245 3.17 6.46 -10.79
C ASN A 245 4.33 6.43 -9.80
N MET A 246 4.67 5.26 -9.23
CA MET A 246 5.67 5.15 -8.17
C MET A 246 6.04 3.69 -7.86
N CYS A 247 7.34 3.41 -7.82
CA CYS A 247 7.88 2.20 -7.22
C CYS A 247 8.52 2.52 -5.86
N LYS A 248 7.85 2.17 -4.76
CA LYS A 248 8.36 2.40 -3.41
C LYS A 248 9.74 1.75 -3.18
N GLN A 249 10.04 0.61 -3.82
CA GLN A 249 11.35 -0.05 -3.71
C GLN A 249 12.50 0.81 -4.26
N VAL A 250 12.29 1.45 -5.41
CA VAL A 250 13.29 2.37 -6.00
C VAL A 250 13.53 3.53 -5.05
N VAL A 251 12.45 4.14 -4.54
CA VAL A 251 12.53 5.24 -3.58
C VAL A 251 13.34 4.88 -2.33
N ILE A 252 13.06 3.75 -1.68
CA ILE A 252 13.80 3.39 -0.47
C ILE A 252 15.27 3.07 -0.77
N ARG A 253 15.58 2.42 -1.90
CA ARG A 253 16.95 2.09 -2.28
C ARG A 253 17.77 3.34 -2.52
N ASP A 254 17.26 4.26 -3.31
CA ASP A 254 17.93 5.51 -3.64
C ASP A 254 18.10 6.38 -2.40
N TYR A 255 17.06 6.44 -1.55
CA TYR A 255 17.12 7.18 -0.30
C TYR A 255 18.18 6.62 0.65
N VAL A 256 18.16 5.31 0.90
CA VAL A 256 19.11 4.65 1.80
C VAL A 256 20.54 4.74 1.26
N ALA A 257 20.75 4.57 -0.05
CA ALA A 257 22.06 4.70 -0.67
C ALA A 257 22.63 6.12 -0.49
N ARG A 258 21.84 7.14 -0.81
CA ARG A 258 22.23 8.56 -0.62
C ARG A 258 22.52 8.86 0.85
N ARG A 259 21.65 8.44 1.77
CA ARG A 259 21.86 8.66 3.21
C ARG A 259 23.08 7.91 3.75
N THR A 260 23.37 6.71 3.24
CA THR A 260 24.58 5.96 3.60
C THR A 260 25.84 6.73 3.19
N GLN A 261 25.84 7.31 1.98
CA GLN A 261 26.94 8.15 1.51
C GLN A 261 27.11 9.42 2.35
N GLU A 262 26.02 10.14 2.64
CA GLU A 262 26.04 11.35 3.50
C GLU A 262 26.52 11.07 4.92
N ARG A 263 26.24 9.88 5.44
CA ARG A 263 26.60 9.46 6.81
C ARG A 263 27.98 8.80 6.90
N GLY A 264 28.58 8.41 5.77
CA GLY A 264 29.83 7.64 5.72
C GLY A 264 29.71 6.21 6.27
N ARG A 265 28.50 5.72 6.57
CA ARG A 265 28.23 4.39 7.12
C ARG A 265 26.78 3.95 6.85
N PRO A 266 26.49 2.64 6.78
CA PRO A 266 25.11 2.15 6.65
C PRO A 266 24.27 2.42 7.91
N TYR A 267 22.95 2.28 7.79
CA TYR A 267 22.08 2.17 8.97
C TYR A 267 22.33 0.83 9.66
N GLN A 268 22.18 0.78 10.98
CA GLN A 268 22.27 -0.48 11.73
C GLN A 268 21.13 -1.43 11.36
N ARG A 269 19.95 -0.86 11.08
CA ARG A 269 18.75 -1.58 10.67
C ARG A 269 17.79 -0.66 9.92
N ILE A 270 17.08 -1.24 8.96
CA ILE A 270 15.98 -0.64 8.22
C ILE A 270 14.68 -1.30 8.67
N PHE A 271 13.66 -0.48 8.87
CA PHE A 271 12.31 -0.91 9.23
C PHE A 271 11.33 -0.44 8.15
N TYR A 272 10.38 -1.30 7.77
CA TYR A 272 9.29 -0.91 6.87
C TYR A 272 7.96 -1.33 7.47
N VAL A 273 7.04 -0.37 7.65
CA VAL A 273 5.69 -0.59 8.14
C VAL A 273 4.71 -0.32 7.00
N GLY A 274 3.92 -1.32 6.65
CA GLY A 274 2.98 -1.26 5.54
C GLY A 274 1.89 -2.32 5.65
N ASP A 275 0.96 -2.32 4.72
CA ASP A 275 -0.20 -3.22 4.71
C ASP A 275 -0.46 -3.80 3.31
N GLY A 276 -0.28 -2.99 2.26
CA GLY A 276 -0.84 -3.22 0.95
C GLY A 276 0.05 -4.04 0.01
N ALA A 277 -0.50 -4.44 -1.14
CA ALA A 277 0.28 -5.19 -2.14
C ALA A 277 1.43 -4.36 -2.72
N ASN A 278 1.24 -3.04 -2.80
CA ASN A 278 2.26 -2.05 -3.17
C ASN A 278 3.44 -1.97 -2.18
N ASP A 279 3.26 -2.46 -0.94
CA ASP A 279 4.33 -2.54 0.07
C ASP A 279 5.14 -3.83 0.01
N PHE A 280 4.70 -4.82 -0.76
CA PHE A 280 5.49 -6.05 -0.96
C PHE A 280 6.81 -5.73 -1.68
N CYS A 281 6.77 -4.94 -2.76
CA CYS A 281 7.95 -4.58 -3.54
C CYS A 281 9.06 -3.92 -2.69
N PRO A 282 8.83 -2.84 -1.93
CA PRO A 282 9.87 -2.24 -1.09
C PRO A 282 10.42 -3.21 -0.04
N SER A 283 9.59 -4.11 0.51
CA SER A 283 10.07 -5.08 1.50
C SER A 283 11.10 -6.08 0.94
N LEU A 284 11.13 -6.33 -0.37
CA LEU A 284 12.15 -7.17 -1.02
C LEU A 284 13.55 -6.54 -1.05
N ALA A 285 13.66 -5.23 -0.86
CA ALA A 285 14.95 -4.55 -0.79
C ALA A 285 15.60 -4.60 0.61
N LEU A 286 14.87 -5.08 1.62
CA LEU A 286 15.35 -5.22 2.98
C LEU A 286 16.31 -6.42 3.13
N GLY A 287 17.34 -6.25 3.94
CA GLY A 287 18.34 -7.26 4.24
C GLY A 287 17.92 -8.21 5.38
N PRO A 288 18.72 -9.26 5.66
CA PRO A 288 18.39 -10.28 6.66
C PRO A 288 18.34 -9.79 8.11
N ARG A 289 18.84 -8.58 8.39
CA ARG A 289 18.79 -7.95 9.72
C ARG A 289 17.63 -6.96 9.83
N ASP A 290 17.10 -6.52 8.70
CA ASP A 290 16.04 -5.54 8.59
C ASP A 290 14.69 -6.19 8.90
N VAL A 291 13.69 -5.36 9.20
CA VAL A 291 12.38 -5.86 9.62
C VAL A 291 11.27 -5.28 8.75
N ALA A 292 10.47 -6.17 8.17
CA ALA A 292 9.20 -5.85 7.56
C ALA A 292 8.09 -6.04 8.61
N PHE A 293 7.27 -5.01 8.79
CA PHE A 293 6.07 -5.01 9.61
C PHE A 293 4.84 -4.98 8.68
N PRO A 294 4.41 -6.13 8.13
CA PRO A 294 3.18 -6.18 7.36
C PRO A 294 1.96 -6.15 8.29
N ARG A 295 0.94 -5.37 7.95
CA ARG A 295 -0.33 -5.40 8.68
C ARG A 295 -0.91 -6.81 8.55
N ARG A 296 -1.21 -7.43 9.68
CA ARG A 296 -1.63 -8.84 9.74
C ARG A 296 -2.90 -9.02 8.93
N ASP A 297 -2.84 -10.02 8.08
CA ASP A 297 -3.89 -10.48 7.16
C ASP A 297 -4.21 -9.53 6.00
N PHE A 298 -3.47 -8.43 5.85
CA PHE A 298 -3.52 -7.55 4.69
C PHE A 298 -2.62 -8.08 3.55
N PRO A 299 -2.72 -7.55 2.32
CA PRO A 299 -2.04 -8.12 1.15
C PRO A 299 -0.52 -8.25 1.29
N MET A 300 0.17 -7.29 1.90
CA MET A 300 1.61 -7.40 2.17
C MET A 300 1.92 -8.65 3.00
N HIS A 301 1.16 -8.90 4.07
CA HIS A 301 1.34 -10.08 4.93
C HIS A 301 1.14 -11.37 4.13
N ARG A 302 0.05 -11.45 3.35
CA ARG A 302 -0.27 -12.63 2.54
C ARG A 302 0.82 -12.92 1.51
N LEU A 303 1.28 -11.90 0.79
CA LEU A 303 2.33 -12.04 -0.23
C LEU A 303 3.68 -12.47 0.37
N ILE A 304 4.04 -11.95 1.54
CA ILE A 304 5.25 -12.38 2.25
C ILE A 304 5.13 -13.85 2.68
N THR A 305 4.00 -14.24 3.28
CA THR A 305 3.75 -15.62 3.69
C THR A 305 3.79 -16.58 2.50
N GLU A 306 3.08 -16.26 1.41
CA GLU A 306 3.10 -17.05 0.18
C GLU A 306 4.52 -17.17 -0.41
N THR A 307 5.33 -16.11 -0.33
CA THR A 307 6.73 -16.14 -0.80
C THR A 307 7.60 -17.03 0.09
N HIS A 308 7.42 -16.98 1.42
CA HIS A 308 8.14 -17.87 2.34
C HIS A 308 7.81 -19.34 2.10
N GLU A 309 6.54 -19.65 1.84
CA GLU A 309 6.07 -21.02 1.58
C GLU A 309 6.54 -21.53 0.21
N ALA A 310 6.41 -20.71 -0.84
CA ALA A 310 6.74 -21.11 -2.20
C ALA A 310 8.25 -21.12 -2.48
N MET A 311 9.00 -20.18 -1.89
CA MET A 311 10.41 -19.92 -2.20
C MET A 311 11.20 -19.62 -0.91
N PRO A 312 11.45 -20.64 -0.05
CA PRO A 312 12.16 -20.46 1.20
C PRO A 312 13.52 -19.77 1.01
N GLY A 313 13.76 -18.69 1.76
CA GLY A 313 15.01 -17.92 1.70
C GLY A 313 15.05 -16.80 0.64
N GLU A 314 14.06 -16.70 -0.27
CA GLU A 314 13.99 -15.58 -1.20
C GLU A 314 13.63 -14.27 -0.50
N PHE A 315 12.67 -14.32 0.43
CA PHE A 315 12.36 -13.19 1.30
C PHE A 315 13.34 -13.13 2.48
N LYS A 316 14.23 -12.13 2.45
CA LYS A 316 15.37 -12.04 3.38
C LYS A 316 15.02 -11.43 4.73
N ALA A 317 14.15 -10.43 4.74
CA ALA A 317 13.89 -9.63 5.93
C ALA A 317 13.20 -10.42 7.03
N VAL A 318 13.38 -9.98 8.28
CA VAL A 318 12.61 -10.52 9.40
C VAL A 318 11.17 -10.00 9.30
N THR A 319 10.21 -10.91 9.21
CA THR A 319 8.79 -10.56 9.11
C THR A 319 8.14 -10.55 10.49
N VAL A 320 7.54 -9.42 10.88
CA VAL A 320 6.82 -9.26 12.16
C VAL A 320 5.43 -8.67 11.89
N PRO A 321 4.40 -9.52 11.70
CA PRO A 321 3.05 -9.04 11.45
C PRO A 321 2.50 -8.23 12.63
N TRP A 322 1.76 -7.15 12.35
CA TRP A 322 1.18 -6.27 13.39
C TRP A 322 -0.32 -6.10 13.22
N VAL A 323 -1.06 -5.90 14.31
CA VAL A 323 -2.48 -5.47 14.28
C VAL A 323 -2.66 -4.08 14.87
N SER A 324 -1.79 -3.72 15.81
CA SER A 324 -1.75 -2.39 16.41
C SER A 324 -0.34 -1.83 16.31
N GLY A 325 -0.22 -0.50 16.27
CA GLY A 325 1.07 0.19 16.40
C GLY A 325 1.85 -0.25 17.64
N GLU A 326 1.18 -0.78 18.67
CA GLU A 326 1.87 -1.30 19.86
C GLU A 326 2.67 -2.56 19.62
N ASP A 327 2.26 -3.41 18.67
CA ASP A 327 3.02 -4.59 18.29
C ASP A 327 4.38 -4.15 17.71
N VAL A 328 4.35 -3.09 16.90
CA VAL A 328 5.55 -2.45 16.34
C VAL A 328 6.40 -1.84 17.46
N VAL A 329 5.80 -1.09 18.39
CA VAL A 329 6.51 -0.52 19.56
C VAL A 329 7.22 -1.59 20.36
N GLN A 330 6.53 -2.69 20.69
CA GLN A 330 7.11 -3.79 21.46
C GLN A 330 8.33 -4.39 20.76
N ARG A 331 8.25 -4.58 19.44
CA ARG A 331 9.38 -5.10 18.67
C ARG A 331 10.53 -4.10 18.62
N LEU A 332 10.27 -2.83 18.29
CA LEU A 332 11.30 -1.79 18.24
C LEU A 332 12.01 -1.61 19.59
N ARG A 333 11.28 -1.67 20.71
CA ARG A 333 11.86 -1.56 22.05
C ARG A 333 12.92 -2.63 22.31
N LYS A 334 12.68 -3.87 21.88
CA LYS A 334 13.65 -4.97 22.01
C LYS A 334 14.89 -4.71 21.14
N LEU A 335 14.66 -4.32 19.88
CA LEU A 335 15.73 -4.14 18.90
C LEU A 335 16.64 -2.94 19.15
N VAL A 336 16.15 -1.93 19.87
CA VAL A 336 16.94 -0.74 20.25
C VAL A 336 17.83 -1.03 21.46
N ALA A 337 17.46 -2.02 22.29
CA ALA A 337 18.23 -2.46 23.46
C ALA A 337 19.33 -3.48 23.12
N GLU A 338 19.21 -4.15 21.96
CA GLU A 338 20.27 -4.92 21.29
C GLU A 338 21.34 -3.98 20.71
#